data_AF-A0A7J8XD47-F1
#
_entry.id   AF-A0A7J8XD47-F1
#
_cell.length_a   1.000
_cell.length_b   1.000
_cell.length_c   1.000
_cell.angle_alpha   90.00
_cell.angle_beta   90.00
_cell.angle_gamma   90.00
#
_symmetry.space_group_name_H-M   'P 1'
#
loop_
_entity.id
_entity.type
_entity.pdbx_description
1 polymer ?
#
loop_
_entity_poly.entity_id
_entity_poly.type
_entity_poly.pdbx_seq_one_letter_code
_entity_poly.pdbx_strand_id
1 'polypeptide(L)'
;MQWLKDKVYSIRDAAANNVKRLAEEFGPDWAMQHIVPQVLDMINNPHYLYRMTILHAISLLAPVMGSDITCSKLLPVVINASKDRVPNIKFNVAKVLQSLIPIVDQSVSKFILL
;
A
#
# COMPACT_ATOMS: atom_id res chain seq x y z
N MET A 1 -9.39 -3.91 11.04
CA MET A 1 -9.87 -2.69 10.35
C MET A 1 -11.03 -3.00 9.39
N GLN A 2 -12.30 -2.96 9.85
CA GLN A 2 -13.45 -3.29 8.97
C GLN A 2 -13.74 -2.21 7.91
N TRP A 3 -13.45 -0.93 8.22
CA TRP A 3 -13.72 0.20 7.31
C TRP A 3 -12.95 0.12 5.99
N LEU A 4 -11.77 -0.51 5.96
CA LEU A 4 -11.01 -0.77 4.73
C LEU A 4 -11.68 -1.81 3.80
N LYS A 5 -12.70 -2.54 4.30
CA LYS A 5 -13.53 -3.49 3.54
C LYS A 5 -14.98 -3.03 3.43
N ASP A 6 -15.24 -1.75 3.66
CA ASP A 6 -16.60 -1.22 3.55
C ASP A 6 -17.12 -1.40 2.12
N LYS A 7 -18.42 -1.60 1.94
CA LYS A 7 -19.04 -1.72 0.61
C LYS A 7 -18.96 -0.39 -0.16
N VAL A 8 -19.01 0.74 0.54
CA VAL A 8 -18.98 2.09 -0.03
C VAL A 8 -17.53 2.54 -0.25
N TYR A 9 -17.22 3.02 -1.47
CA TYR A 9 -15.88 3.47 -1.83
C TYR A 9 -15.38 4.62 -0.96
N SER A 10 -16.20 5.66 -0.74
CA SER A 10 -15.80 6.84 0.04
C SER A 10 -15.43 6.51 1.49
N ILE A 11 -16.04 5.48 2.09
CA ILE A 11 -15.69 5.02 3.43
C ILE A 11 -14.31 4.35 3.41
N ARG A 12 -14.01 3.55 2.39
CA ARG A 12 -12.69 2.91 2.24
C ARG A 12 -11.59 3.93 2.01
N ASP A 13 -11.85 4.93 1.17
CA ASP A 13 -10.93 6.03 0.87
C ASP A 13 -10.63 6.86 2.14
N ALA A 14 -11.67 7.24 2.89
CA ALA A 14 -11.50 7.92 4.17
C ALA A 14 -10.74 7.06 5.19
N ALA A 15 -10.99 5.75 5.24
CA ALA A 15 -10.28 4.83 6.12
C ALA A 15 -8.77 4.74 5.77
N ALA A 16 -8.42 4.68 4.48
CA ALA A 16 -7.02 4.67 4.04
C ALA A 16 -6.29 5.98 4.42
N ASN A 17 -6.95 7.12 4.25
CA ASN A 17 -6.41 8.42 4.68
C ASN A 17 -6.26 8.52 6.21
N ASN A 18 -7.19 7.96 6.99
CA ASN A 18 -7.06 7.93 8.45
C ASN A 18 -5.92 7.03 8.91
N VAL A 19 -5.70 5.89 8.24
CA VAL A 19 -4.55 5.02 8.47
C VAL A 19 -3.23 5.76 8.23
N LYS A 20 -3.14 6.53 7.14
CA LYS A 20 -2.00 7.40 6.88
C LYS A 20 -1.79 8.41 8.01
N ARG A 21 -2.83 9.15 8.40
CA ARG A 21 -2.76 10.17 9.45
C ARG A 21 -2.31 9.61 10.81
N LEU A 22 -2.75 8.40 11.15
CA LEU A 22 -2.28 7.72 12.36
C LEU A 22 -0.78 7.37 12.27
N ALA A 23 -0.31 6.91 11.10
CA ALA A 23 1.11 6.66 10.90
C ALA A 23 1.94 7.95 10.95
N GLU A 24 1.42 9.07 10.46
CA GLU A 24 2.08 10.39 10.55
C GLU A 24 2.17 10.86 12.02
N GLU A 25 1.12 10.67 12.81
CA GLU A 25 1.06 11.13 14.20
C GLU A 25 1.92 10.29 15.15
N PHE A 26 1.89 8.96 15.00
CA PHE A 26 2.57 8.04 15.92
C PHE A 26 3.94 7.56 15.40
N GLY A 27 4.27 7.88 14.15
CA GLY A 27 5.54 7.55 13.53
C GLY A 27 5.64 6.13 12.96
N PRO A 28 6.72 5.87 12.18
CA PRO A 28 6.88 4.65 11.40
C PRO A 28 7.03 3.38 12.26
N ASP A 29 7.71 3.45 13.39
CA ASP A 29 7.90 2.27 14.27
C ASP A 29 6.57 1.79 14.86
N TRP A 30 5.74 2.73 15.33
CA TRP A 30 4.41 2.42 15.84
C TRP A 30 3.51 1.88 14.73
N ALA A 31 3.54 2.51 13.55
CA ALA A 31 2.77 2.07 12.39
C ALA A 31 3.19 0.66 11.93
N MET A 32 4.49 0.34 11.99
CA MET A 32 5.00 -1.00 11.68
C MET A 32 4.47 -2.08 12.61
N GLN A 33 4.25 -1.75 13.89
CA GLN A 33 3.74 -2.69 14.88
C GLN A 33 2.21 -2.84 14.80
N HIS A 34 1.48 -1.75 14.56
CA HIS A 34 0.03 -1.72 14.77
C HIS A 34 -0.80 -1.61 13.47
N ILE A 35 -0.25 -1.01 12.42
CA ILE A 35 -0.96 -0.72 11.16
C ILE A 35 -0.53 -1.66 10.05
N VAL A 36 0.77 -1.68 9.73
CA VAL A 36 1.30 -2.34 8.52
C VAL A 36 0.90 -3.82 8.44
N PRO A 37 1.01 -4.64 9.51
CA PRO A 37 0.64 -6.05 9.43
C PRO A 37 -0.84 -6.24 9.06
N GLN A 38 -1.73 -5.41 9.62
CA GLN A 38 -3.17 -5.50 9.35
C GLN A 38 -3.51 -5.06 7.92
N VAL A 39 -2.85 -4.02 7.42
CA VAL A 39 -3.05 -3.53 6.04
C VAL A 39 -2.57 -4.57 5.03
N LEU A 40 -1.39 -5.17 5.26
CA LEU A 40 -0.79 -6.12 4.33
C LEU A 40 -1.52 -7.47 4.31
N ASP A 41 -2.04 -7.96 5.44
CA ASP A 41 -2.83 -9.21 5.48
C ASP A 41 -4.04 -9.16 4.54
N MET A 42 -4.64 -7.98 4.40
CA MET A 42 -5.83 -7.76 3.60
C MET A 42 -5.60 -7.81 2.09
N ILE A 43 -4.34 -7.82 1.62
CA ILE A 43 -4.04 -7.96 0.19
C ILE A 43 -4.50 -9.31 -0.38
N ASN A 44 -4.65 -10.33 0.46
CA ASN A 44 -5.06 -11.67 0.04
C ASN A 44 -6.58 -11.83 -0.05
N ASN A 45 -7.35 -10.75 0.13
CA ASN A 45 -8.80 -10.84 0.14
C ASN A 45 -9.35 -11.32 -1.22
N PRO A 46 -10.33 -12.24 -1.26
CA PRO A 46 -10.91 -12.72 -2.52
C PRO A 46 -11.57 -11.59 -3.33
N HIS A 47 -12.07 -10.55 -2.65
CA HIS A 47 -12.75 -9.41 -3.26
C HIS A 47 -11.74 -8.36 -3.77
N TYR A 48 -11.71 -8.16 -5.10
CA TYR A 48 -10.69 -7.32 -5.73
C TYR A 48 -10.77 -5.85 -5.33
N LEU A 49 -11.96 -5.29 -5.05
CA LEU A 49 -12.06 -3.90 -4.57
C LEU A 49 -11.32 -3.66 -3.25
N TYR A 50 -11.22 -4.68 -2.39
CA TYR A 50 -10.49 -4.55 -1.12
C TYR A 50 -8.99 -4.62 -1.37
N ARG A 51 -8.53 -5.49 -2.29
CA ARG A 51 -7.13 -5.50 -2.74
C ARG A 51 -6.71 -4.18 -3.37
N MET A 52 -7.57 -3.55 -4.18
CA MET A 52 -7.36 -2.19 -4.69
C MET A 52 -7.22 -1.17 -3.56
N THR A 53 -8.06 -1.27 -2.52
CA THR A 53 -8.01 -0.38 -1.36
C THR A 53 -6.68 -0.52 -0.61
N ILE A 54 -6.15 -1.74 -0.50
CA ILE A 54 -4.83 -1.98 0.12
C ILE A 54 -3.70 -1.40 -0.72
N LEU A 55 -3.74 -1.54 -2.05
CA LEU A 55 -2.76 -0.87 -2.93
C LEU A 55 -2.77 0.65 -2.74
N HIS A 56 -3.97 1.25 -2.64
CA HIS A 56 -4.09 2.67 -2.35
C HIS A 56 -3.53 3.03 -0.97
N ALA A 57 -3.88 2.27 0.09
CA ALA A 57 -3.34 2.49 1.43
C ALA A 57 -1.81 2.38 1.47
N ILE A 58 -1.22 1.43 0.75
CA ILE A 58 0.24 1.30 0.61
C ILE A 58 0.85 2.56 -0.01
N SER A 59 0.25 3.10 -1.08
CA SER A 59 0.75 4.34 -1.70
C SER A 59 0.72 5.55 -0.78
N LEU A 60 -0.26 5.62 0.13
CA LEU A 60 -0.37 6.69 1.12
C LEU A 60 0.61 6.52 2.29
N LEU A 61 0.86 5.26 2.71
CA LEU A 61 1.74 4.94 3.82
C LEU A 61 3.21 5.04 3.44
N ALA A 62 3.61 4.63 2.24
CA ALA A 62 5.01 4.58 1.81
C ALA A 62 5.82 5.86 2.13
N PRO A 63 5.36 7.09 1.83
CA PRO A 63 6.13 8.29 2.16
C PRO A 63 6.29 8.51 3.67
N VAL A 64 5.34 8.04 4.49
CA VAL A 64 5.38 8.11 5.95
C VAL A 64 6.35 7.08 6.54
N MET A 65 6.45 5.91 5.90
CA MET A 65 7.30 4.80 6.36
C MET A 65 8.78 4.97 5.98
N GLY A 66 9.11 5.82 4.99
CA GLY A 66 10.47 6.02 4.50
C GLY A 66 11.00 4.87 3.63
N SER A 67 12.21 5.06 3.06
CA SER A 67 12.82 4.15 2.06
C SER A 67 12.98 2.72 2.61
N ASP A 68 13.63 2.56 3.76
CA ASP A 68 14.01 1.24 4.28
C ASP A 68 12.80 0.33 4.52
N ILE A 69 11.76 0.86 5.18
CA ILE A 69 10.54 0.11 5.47
C ILE A 69 9.73 -0.10 4.18
N THR A 70 9.64 0.91 3.32
CA THR A 70 8.96 0.79 2.03
C THR A 70 9.58 -0.32 1.19
N CYS A 71 10.90 -0.35 1.05
CA CYS A 71 11.64 -1.36 0.30
C CYS A 71 11.52 -2.76 0.92
N SER A 72 11.65 -2.88 2.24
CA SER A 72 11.70 -4.19 2.91
C SER A 72 10.33 -4.81 3.19
N LYS A 73 9.25 -4.01 3.30
CA LYS A 73 7.91 -4.47 3.72
C LYS A 73 6.81 -4.20 2.71
N LEU A 74 6.74 -3.00 2.14
CA LEU A 74 5.61 -2.60 1.30
C LEU A 74 5.80 -3.00 -0.16
N LEU A 75 6.96 -2.71 -0.73
CA LEU A 75 7.30 -2.97 -2.13
C LEU A 75 7.15 -4.46 -2.52
N PRO A 76 7.58 -5.45 -1.71
CA PRO A 76 7.40 -6.86 -2.05
C PRO A 76 5.92 -7.24 -2.23
N VAL A 77 5.03 -6.64 -1.45
CA VAL A 77 3.57 -6.87 -1.56
C VAL A 77 3.02 -6.28 -2.86
N VAL A 78 3.46 -5.07 -3.23
CA VAL A 78 3.08 -4.43 -4.49
C VAL A 78 3.57 -5.25 -5.69
N ILE A 79 4.82 -5.73 -5.66
CA ILE A 79 5.39 -6.60 -6.70
C ILE A 79 4.60 -7.91 -6.79
N ASN A 80 4.26 -8.55 -5.66
CA ASN A 80 3.46 -9.77 -5.70
C ASN A 80 2.06 -9.52 -6.30
N ALA A 81 1.45 -8.38 -5.99
CA ALA A 81 0.16 -8.00 -6.57
C ALA A 81 0.20 -7.77 -8.09
N SER A 82 1.37 -7.59 -8.72
CA SER A 82 1.49 -7.53 -10.19
C SER A 82 1.03 -8.84 -10.88
N LYS A 83 1.03 -9.95 -10.13
CA LYS A 83 0.59 -11.27 -10.58
C LYS A 83 -0.91 -11.52 -10.39
N ASP A 84 -1.67 -10.53 -9.92
CA ASP A 84 -3.11 -10.68 -9.66
C ASP A 84 -3.89 -11.10 -10.92
N ARG A 85 -4.91 -11.94 -10.77
CA ARG A 85 -5.76 -12.38 -11.88
C ARG A 85 -6.59 -11.25 -12.51
N VAL A 86 -6.86 -10.17 -11.78
CA VAL A 86 -7.71 -9.06 -12.22
C VAL A 86 -6.87 -7.98 -12.90
N PRO A 87 -7.10 -7.66 -14.19
CA PRO A 87 -6.29 -6.66 -14.92
C PRO A 87 -6.26 -5.27 -14.26
N ASN A 88 -7.37 -4.82 -13.68
CA ASN A 88 -7.44 -3.52 -13.01
C ASN A 88 -6.52 -3.45 -11.78
N ILE A 89 -6.27 -4.57 -11.09
CA ILE A 89 -5.29 -4.62 -10.00
C ILE A 89 -3.89 -4.37 -10.56
N LYS A 90 -3.50 -5.07 -11.63
CA LYS A 90 -2.20 -4.89 -12.29
C LYS A 90 -1.97 -3.44 -12.73
N PHE A 91 -3.00 -2.80 -13.27
CA PHE A 91 -2.92 -1.39 -13.65
C PHE A 91 -2.70 -0.47 -12.44
N ASN A 92 -3.38 -0.72 -11.33
CA ASN A 92 -3.14 0.04 -10.10
C ASN A 92 -1.78 -0.26 -9.47
N VAL A 93 -1.26 -1.49 -9.60
CA VAL A 93 0.12 -1.81 -9.19
C VAL A 93 1.11 -0.93 -9.92
N ALA A 94 0.98 -0.75 -11.24
CA ALA A 94 1.86 0.15 -11.99
C ALA A 94 1.81 1.61 -11.48
N LYS A 95 0.62 2.12 -11.16
CA LYS A 95 0.45 3.46 -10.55
C LYS A 95 1.12 3.56 -9.17
N VAL A 96 0.95 2.54 -8.33
CA VAL A 96 1.59 2.51 -7.01
C VAL A 96 3.10 2.47 -7.17
N LEU A 97 3.63 1.57 -8.01
CA LEU A 97 5.07 1.50 -8.30
C LEU A 97 5.63 2.85 -8.75
N GLN A 98 4.94 3.55 -9.66
CA GLN A 98 5.32 4.91 -10.07
C GLN A 98 5.37 5.88 -8.87
N SER A 99 4.40 5.82 -7.96
CA SER A 99 4.38 6.67 -6.76
C SER A 99 5.48 6.35 -5.75
N LEU A 100 6.10 5.16 -5.81
CA LEU A 100 7.19 4.76 -4.91
C LEU A 100 8.58 5.24 -5.38
N ILE A 101 8.74 5.61 -6.65
CA ILE A 101 10.00 6.09 -7.23
C ILE A 101 10.69 7.20 -6.40
N PRO A 102 10.00 8.26 -5.92
CA PRO A 102 10.65 9.30 -5.14
C PRO A 102 11.03 8.87 -3.70
N ILE A 103 10.60 7.70 -3.26
CA ILE A 103 10.76 7.21 -1.87
C ILE A 103 11.90 6.19 -1.79
N VAL A 104 12.05 5.34 -2.81
CA VAL A 104 13.01 4.24 -2.81
C VAL A 104 14.36 4.65 -3.42
N ASP A 105 15.39 3.87 -3.10
CA ASP A 105 16.74 4.12 -3.59
C ASP A 105 16.83 4.06 -5.12
N GLN A 106 17.82 4.76 -5.69
CA GLN A 106 17.99 4.89 -7.14
C GLN A 106 18.15 3.53 -7.86
N SER A 107 18.76 2.54 -7.21
CA SER A 107 18.87 1.17 -7.74
C SER A 107 17.50 0.50 -7.92
N VAL A 108 16.62 0.67 -6.93
CA VAL A 108 15.24 0.14 -6.95
C VAL A 108 14.36 0.93 -7.92
N SER A 109 14.50 2.25 -7.97
CA SER A 109 13.77 3.09 -8.92
C SER A 109 14.05 2.72 -10.38
N LYS A 110 15.30 2.36 -10.71
CA LYS A 110 15.64 1.84 -12.04
C LYS A 110 14.93 0.51 -12.34
N PHE A 111 14.82 -0.39 -11.36
CA PHE A 111 14.09 -1.64 -11.52
C PHE A 111 12.59 -1.42 -11.77
N ILE A 112 11.98 -0.42 -11.11
CA ILE A 112 10.57 -0.08 -11.30
C ILE A 112 10.28 0.46 -12.72
N LEU A 113 11.26 1.12 -13.35
CA LEU A 113 11.10 1.76 -14.66
C LEU A 113 11.39 0.82 -15.86
N LEU A 114 11.88 -0.40 -15.60
CA LEU A 114 12.15 -1.43 -16.60
C LEU A 114 10.94 -2.36 -16.79
#